data_AF-A0AAV5F269-F1
#
_entry.id   AF-A0AAV5F269-F1
#
_cell.length_a   1.000
_cell.length_b   1.000
_cell.length_c   1.000
_cell.angle_alpha   90.00
_cell.angle_beta   90.00
_cell.angle_gamma   90.00
#
_symmetry.space_group_name_H-M   'P 1'
#
loop_
_entity.id
_entity.type
_entity.pdbx_description
1 polymer ?
#
loop_
_entity_poly.entity_id
_entity_poly.type
_entity_poly.pdbx_seq_one_letter_code
_entity_poly.pdbx_strand_id
1 'polypeptide(L)'
;MLGARKFAIINVGMLGCVPAARLLDAAGACEADLNKLASGLNDALEPMIAGLAAKLPGFAYSLADLYGLTGATFSDPRAVGYTDISAACCGGGILGAEEACLPNSTLCANRDQHAFWDRVHPSQRGAMLSAMNFYRSRPGRYTTPIDFKGLTESS
;
A
#
# COMPACT_ATOMS: atom_id res chain seq x y z
N MET A 1 23.67 -16.12 -14.21
CA MET A 1 23.42 -16.48 -12.79
C MET A 1 22.68 -15.32 -12.13
N LEU A 2 21.58 -15.59 -11.42
CA LEU A 2 20.86 -14.55 -10.67
C LEU A 2 21.61 -14.27 -9.35
N GLY A 3 22.30 -13.13 -9.31
CA GLY A 3 23.18 -12.71 -8.20
C GLY A 3 22.50 -11.81 -7.16
N ALA A 4 21.18 -11.62 -7.24
CA ALA A 4 20.45 -10.81 -6.26
C ALA A 4 20.56 -11.43 -4.86
N ARG A 5 20.85 -10.59 -3.87
CA ARG A 5 21.04 -10.97 -2.46
C ARG A 5 20.19 -10.16 -1.49
N LYS A 6 19.69 -9.00 -1.92
CA LYS A 6 18.89 -8.08 -1.10
C LYS A 6 17.52 -7.88 -1.74
N PHE A 7 16.46 -8.13 -0.97
CA PHE A 7 15.08 -8.04 -1.45
C PHE A 7 14.24 -7.16 -0.54
N ALA A 8 13.85 -5.98 -1.04
CA ALA A 8 12.81 -5.17 -0.42
C ALA A 8 11.47 -5.62 -0.99
N ILE A 9 10.57 -6.09 -0.12
CA ILE A 9 9.29 -6.69 -0.49
C ILE A 9 8.21 -5.87 0.21
N ILE A 10 7.14 -5.53 -0.50
CA ILE A 10 5.98 -4.82 0.05
C ILE A 10 4.80 -5.80 -0.02
N ASN A 11 4.12 -6.01 1.09
CA ASN A 11 2.92 -6.85 1.12
C ASN A 11 1.73 -6.12 0.44
N VAL A 12 0.59 -6.79 0.31
CA VAL A 12 -0.58 -6.20 -0.34
C VAL A 12 -1.30 -5.25 0.62
N GLY A 13 -1.61 -4.03 0.17
CA GLY A 13 -2.43 -3.09 0.93
C GLY A 13 -3.88 -3.54 1.14
N MET A 14 -4.71 -2.71 1.77
CA MET A 14 -6.15 -2.99 1.92
C MET A 14 -6.88 -2.91 0.57
N LEU A 15 -6.81 -3.99 -0.22
CA LEU A 15 -7.35 -4.06 -1.59
C LEU A 15 -8.84 -3.72 -1.66
N GLY A 16 -9.62 -4.15 -0.68
CA GLY A 16 -11.06 -3.87 -0.61
C GLY A 16 -11.38 -2.39 -0.42
N CYS A 17 -10.41 -1.57 -0.02
CA CYS A 17 -10.60 -0.14 0.22
C CYS A 17 -10.22 0.75 -0.97
N VAL A 18 -9.71 0.20 -2.08
CA VAL A 18 -9.47 1.01 -3.29
C VAL A 18 -10.80 1.51 -3.88
N PRO A 19 -10.84 2.68 -4.55
CA PRO A 19 -12.11 3.25 -5.01
C PRO A 19 -12.93 2.29 -5.90
N ALA A 20 -12.28 1.53 -6.79
CA ALA A 20 -12.95 0.54 -7.64
C ALA A 20 -13.57 -0.61 -6.84
N ALA A 21 -12.96 -1.05 -5.74
CA ALA A 21 -13.52 -2.10 -4.89
C ALA A 21 -14.73 -1.59 -4.09
N ARG A 22 -14.70 -0.33 -3.66
CA ARG A 22 -15.82 0.32 -2.95
C ARG A 22 -17.08 0.42 -3.79
N LEU A 23 -16.97 0.42 -5.12
CA LEU A 23 -18.15 0.38 -6.01
C LEU A 23 -18.94 -0.93 -5.90
N LEU A 24 -18.36 -2.00 -5.35
CA LEU A 24 -19.04 -3.27 -5.13
C LEU A 24 -19.95 -3.25 -3.90
N ASP A 25 -19.78 -2.26 -3.02
CA ASP A 25 -20.59 -2.05 -1.83
C ASP A 25 -21.54 -0.85 -2.04
N ALA A 26 -22.83 -1.06 -1.78
CA ALA A 26 -23.84 -0.02 -2.01
C ALA A 26 -23.66 1.23 -1.14
N ALA A 27 -22.97 1.13 0.00
CA ALA A 27 -22.64 2.25 0.87
C ALA A 27 -21.24 2.84 0.60
N GLY A 28 -20.50 2.32 -0.38
CA GLY A 28 -19.12 2.72 -0.66
C GLY A 28 -18.13 2.27 0.41
N ALA A 29 -18.49 1.28 1.23
CA ALA A 29 -17.61 0.70 2.24
C ALA A 29 -16.47 -0.10 1.59
N CYS A 30 -15.42 -0.40 2.38
CA CYS A 30 -14.40 -1.32 1.90
C CYS A 30 -14.99 -2.72 1.72
N GLU A 31 -14.67 -3.37 0.60
CA GLU A 31 -15.11 -4.72 0.32
C GLU A 31 -14.34 -5.73 1.21
N ALA A 32 -15.08 -6.53 1.99
CA ALA A 32 -14.51 -7.35 3.04
C ALA A 32 -13.78 -8.59 2.49
N ASP A 33 -14.29 -9.22 1.44
CA ASP A 33 -13.70 -10.44 0.88
C ASP A 33 -12.37 -10.16 0.18
N LEU A 34 -12.23 -9.03 -0.52
CA LEU A 34 -10.98 -8.56 -1.12
C LEU A 34 -9.92 -8.24 -0.05
N ASN A 35 -10.32 -7.63 1.06
CA ASN A 35 -9.42 -7.41 2.19
C ASN A 35 -9.01 -8.73 2.87
N LYS A 36 -9.93 -9.70 2.96
CA LYS A 36 -9.65 -11.05 3.47
C LYS A 36 -8.65 -11.79 2.58
N LEU A 37 -8.78 -11.68 1.25
CA LEU A 37 -7.82 -12.25 0.30
C LEU A 37 -6.44 -11.59 0.43
N ALA A 38 -6.38 -10.26 0.52
CA ALA A 38 -5.13 -9.53 0.71
C ALA A 38 -4.45 -9.95 2.03
N SER A 39 -5.19 -9.99 3.14
CA SER A 39 -4.69 -10.44 4.44
C SER A 39 -4.18 -11.88 4.37
N GLY A 40 -4.94 -12.80 3.77
CA GLY A 40 -4.52 -14.21 3.68
C GLY A 40 -3.24 -14.42 2.88
N LEU A 41 -3.01 -13.64 1.81
CA LEU A 41 -1.73 -13.64 1.10
C LEU A 41 -0.60 -13.09 1.98
N ASN A 42 -0.85 -11.99 2.70
CA ASN A 42 0.13 -11.36 3.57
C ASN A 42 0.54 -12.30 4.73
N ASP A 43 -0.42 -13.01 5.33
CA ASP A 43 -0.20 -13.98 6.41
C ASP A 43 0.71 -15.15 5.96
N ALA A 44 0.59 -15.55 4.68
CA ALA A 44 1.46 -16.58 4.10
C ALA A 44 2.85 -16.05 3.70
N LEU A 45 2.95 -14.77 3.35
CA LEU A 45 4.16 -14.17 2.78
C LEU A 45 5.33 -14.12 3.77
N GLU A 46 5.08 -13.70 5.01
CA GLU A 46 6.12 -13.57 6.03
C GLU A 46 6.84 -14.89 6.35
N PRO A 47 6.15 -15.99 6.73
CA PRO A 47 6.84 -17.26 7.01
C PRO A 47 7.52 -17.84 5.76
N MET A 48 6.98 -17.59 4.56
CA MET A 48 7.62 -18.03 3.31
C MET A 48 8.96 -17.35 3.09
N ILE A 49 9.05 -16.02 3.24
CA ILE A 49 10.30 -15.28 3.06
C ILE A 49 11.30 -15.61 4.17
N ALA A 50 10.85 -15.73 5.42
CA ALA A 50 11.68 -16.18 6.53
C ALA A 50 12.27 -17.58 6.26
N GLY A 51 11.46 -18.50 5.73
CA GLY A 51 11.90 -19.83 5.31
C GLY A 51 12.92 -19.82 4.16
N LEU A 52 12.83 -18.86 3.24
CA LEU A 52 13.84 -18.65 2.19
C LEU A 52 15.15 -18.14 2.77
N ALA A 53 15.10 -17.17 3.69
CA ALA A 53 16.28 -16.62 4.35
C ALA A 53 17.08 -17.69 5.12
N ALA A 54 16.39 -18.65 5.75
CA ALA A 54 17.03 -19.77 6.43
C ALA A 54 17.73 -20.75 5.46
N LYS A 55 17.31 -20.82 4.19
CA LYS A 55 17.81 -21.78 3.19
C LYS A 55 18.87 -21.21 2.26
N LEU A 56 18.92 -19.89 2.10
CA LEU A 56 19.73 -19.22 1.08
C LEU A 56 20.82 -18.36 1.75
N PRO A 57 22.08 -18.84 1.81
CA PRO A 57 23.18 -18.06 2.34
C PRO A 57 23.33 -16.72 1.61
N GLY A 58 23.42 -15.64 2.40
CA GLY A 58 23.51 -14.27 1.88
C GLY A 58 22.19 -13.70 1.34
N PHE A 59 21.06 -14.38 1.50
CA PHE A 59 19.75 -13.78 1.27
C PHE A 59 19.39 -12.86 2.44
N ALA A 60 19.28 -11.57 2.15
CA ALA A 60 18.79 -10.55 3.05
C ALA A 60 17.48 -9.98 2.50
N TYR A 61 16.53 -9.70 3.39
CA TYR A 61 15.25 -9.13 3.00
C TYR A 61 14.75 -8.10 3.99
N SER A 62 13.80 -7.30 3.52
CA SER A 62 12.91 -6.49 4.34
C SER A 62 11.51 -6.62 3.77
N LEU A 63 10.55 -6.97 4.62
CA LEU A 63 9.14 -7.05 4.30
C LEU A 63 8.44 -5.82 4.90
N ALA A 64 7.87 -4.98 4.04
CA ALA A 64 7.10 -3.81 4.40
C ALA A 64 5.60 -4.14 4.48
N ASP A 65 4.97 -3.67 5.56
CA ASP A 65 3.54 -3.85 5.85
C ASP A 65 2.71 -2.68 5.33
N LEU A 66 2.34 -2.74 4.06
CA LEU A 66 1.44 -1.81 3.40
C LEU A 66 -0.02 -1.97 3.88
N TYR A 67 -0.45 -3.19 4.22
CA TYR A 67 -1.78 -3.42 4.77
C TYR A 67 -1.98 -2.67 6.09
N GLY A 68 -1.09 -2.90 7.06
CA GLY A 68 -1.12 -2.21 8.36
C GLY A 68 -0.92 -0.71 8.23
N LEU A 69 -0.03 -0.25 7.34
CA LEU A 69 0.15 1.18 7.09
C LEU A 69 -1.13 1.82 6.53
N THR A 70 -1.81 1.16 5.59
CA THR A 70 -3.06 1.66 5.00
C THR A 70 -4.15 1.72 6.07
N GLY A 71 -4.31 0.65 6.87
CA GLY A 71 -5.27 0.62 7.96
C GLY A 71 -5.05 1.72 9.00
N ALA A 72 -3.80 1.93 9.41
CA ALA A 72 -3.44 3.01 10.34
C ALA A 72 -3.65 4.41 9.74
N THR A 73 -3.44 4.56 8.43
CA THR A 73 -3.67 5.83 7.73
C THR A 73 -5.15 6.13 7.58
N PHE A 74 -5.98 5.12 7.36
CA PHE A 74 -7.42 5.29 7.17
C PHE A 74 -8.20 5.43 8.47
N SER A 75 -7.65 4.97 9.60
CA SER A 75 -8.24 5.21 10.92
C SER A 75 -8.06 6.65 11.42
N ASP A 76 -6.98 7.33 11.02
CA ASP A 76 -6.76 8.76 11.26
C ASP A 76 -6.21 9.48 10.01
N PRO A 77 -7.06 9.71 8.99
CA PRO A 77 -6.64 10.32 7.73
C PRO A 77 -6.15 11.77 7.90
N ARG A 78 -6.69 12.47 8.89
CA ARG A 78 -6.34 13.88 9.15
C ARG A 78 -4.91 14.01 9.68
N ALA A 79 -4.41 13.04 10.45
CA ALA A 79 -3.03 13.05 10.91
C ALA A 79 -1.98 13.07 9.78
N VAL A 80 -2.33 12.58 8.59
CA VAL A 80 -1.44 12.61 7.41
C VAL A 80 -1.83 13.65 6.37
N GLY A 81 -2.88 14.44 6.64
CA GLY A 81 -3.38 15.52 5.79
C GLY A 81 -4.42 15.11 4.75
N TYR A 82 -4.97 13.90 4.82
CA TYR A 82 -6.04 13.48 3.92
C TYR A 82 -7.39 14.03 4.36
N THR A 83 -8.15 14.48 3.37
CA THR A 83 -9.58 14.79 3.50
C THR A 83 -10.44 13.73 2.83
N ASP A 84 -9.88 12.98 1.88
CA ASP A 84 -10.57 11.88 1.20
C ASP A 84 -9.67 10.63 1.11
N ILE A 85 -10.20 9.51 1.60
CA ILE A 85 -9.57 8.17 1.58
C ILE A 85 -10.41 7.14 0.81
N SER A 86 -11.45 7.58 0.11
CA SER A 86 -12.43 6.71 -0.54
C SER A 86 -12.55 6.98 -2.04
N ALA A 87 -12.56 8.25 -2.45
CA ALA A 87 -12.71 8.64 -3.86
C ALA A 87 -11.36 8.75 -4.58
N ALA A 88 -11.39 8.50 -5.88
CA ALA A 88 -10.29 8.76 -6.80
C ALA A 88 -10.19 10.26 -7.10
N CYS A 89 -8.97 10.80 -7.13
CA CYS A 89 -8.77 12.20 -7.53
C CYS A 89 -8.99 12.41 -9.04
N CYS A 90 -8.64 11.44 -9.89
CA CYS A 90 -8.76 11.48 -11.34
C CYS A 90 -9.68 10.37 -11.83
N GLY A 91 -10.75 10.76 -12.53
CA GLY A 91 -11.69 9.82 -13.14
C GLY A 91 -13.06 10.44 -13.34
N GLY A 92 -14.10 9.64 -13.12
CA GLY A 92 -15.50 10.04 -13.32
C GLY A 92 -16.48 9.11 -12.62
N GLY A 93 -17.73 9.56 -12.51
CA GLY A 93 -18.82 8.81 -11.88
C GLY A 93 -18.73 8.72 -10.35
N ILE A 94 -19.39 7.72 -9.77
CA ILE A 94 -19.42 7.47 -8.33
C ILE A 94 -17.99 7.26 -7.82
N LEU A 95 -17.63 7.97 -6.74
CA LEU A 95 -16.29 7.99 -6.15
C LEU A 95 -15.16 8.34 -7.14
N GLY A 96 -15.48 8.92 -8.31
CA GLY A 96 -14.51 9.13 -9.39
C GLY A 96 -13.95 7.82 -9.97
N ALA A 97 -14.60 6.68 -9.74
CA ALA A 97 -14.03 5.35 -9.95
C ALA A 97 -14.72 4.50 -11.03
N GLU A 98 -15.87 4.94 -11.55
CA GLU A 98 -16.59 4.23 -12.63
C GLU A 98 -15.87 4.37 -13.97
N GLU A 99 -15.28 5.53 -14.21
CA GLU A 99 -14.51 5.83 -15.41
C GLU A 99 -13.01 5.84 -15.13
N ALA A 100 -12.21 5.46 -16.15
CA ALA A 100 -10.76 5.53 -16.05
C ALA A 100 -10.25 6.98 -16.04
N CYS A 101 -9.09 7.20 -15.44
CA CYS A 101 -8.35 8.46 -15.52
C CYS A 101 -7.78 8.63 -16.94
N LEU A 102 -8.39 9.50 -17.74
CA LEU A 102 -8.07 9.85 -19.11
C LEU A 102 -7.81 11.36 -19.25
N PRO A 103 -7.25 11.85 -20.37
CA PRO A 103 -6.91 13.27 -20.52
C PRO A 103 -8.06 14.27 -20.30
N ASN A 104 -9.32 13.84 -20.42
CA ASN A 104 -10.51 14.65 -20.22
C ASN A 104 -11.28 14.32 -18.93
N SER A 105 -10.70 13.54 -18.02
CA SER A 105 -11.32 13.19 -16.74
C SER A 105 -11.46 14.38 -15.81
N THR A 106 -12.40 14.26 -14.85
CA THR A 106 -12.50 15.22 -13.76
C THR A 106 -11.34 15.00 -12.80
N LEU A 107 -10.78 16.11 -12.31
CA LEU A 107 -9.70 16.12 -11.32
C LEU A 107 -10.19 16.73 -10.01
N CYS A 108 -9.77 16.16 -8.90
CA CYS A 108 -9.97 16.75 -7.59
C CYS A 108 -9.21 18.08 -7.45
N ALA A 109 -9.72 18.98 -6.60
CA ALA A 109 -9.12 20.29 -6.40
C ALA A 109 -7.72 20.22 -5.75
N ASN A 110 -7.53 19.29 -4.81
CA ASN A 110 -6.27 19.10 -4.10
C ASN A 110 -5.83 17.63 -4.08
N ARG A 111 -4.77 17.34 -4.84
CA ARG A 111 -4.19 16.01 -5.04
C ARG A 111 -3.50 15.48 -3.77
N ASP A 112 -2.99 16.38 -2.93
CA ASP A 112 -2.27 16.01 -1.70
C ASP A 112 -3.22 15.65 -0.56
N GLN A 113 -4.52 15.93 -0.72
CA GLN A 113 -5.55 15.60 0.27
C GLN A 113 -6.33 14.31 -0.06
N HIS A 114 -6.02 13.67 -1.18
CA HIS A 114 -6.61 12.38 -1.58
C HIS A 114 -5.60 11.24 -1.38
N ALA A 115 -6.08 10.11 -0.85
CA ALA A 115 -5.28 8.89 -0.77
C ALA A 115 -5.01 8.27 -2.15
N PHE A 116 -5.96 8.40 -3.08
CA PHE A 116 -5.92 7.74 -4.39
C PHE A 116 -5.81 8.73 -5.54
N TRP A 117 -4.95 8.41 -6.51
CA TRP A 117 -4.88 9.15 -7.77
C TRP A 117 -6.03 8.75 -8.69
N ASP A 118 -6.15 7.47 -8.98
CA ASP A 118 -7.20 6.90 -9.82
C ASP A 118 -7.99 5.85 -9.04
N ARG A 119 -8.80 5.06 -9.74
CA ARG A 119 -9.68 4.06 -9.14
C ARG A 119 -8.96 2.91 -8.40
N VAL A 120 -7.63 2.79 -8.50
CA VAL A 120 -6.83 1.73 -7.84
C VAL A 120 -5.58 2.29 -7.17
N HIS A 121 -4.85 3.19 -7.82
CA HIS A 121 -3.49 3.55 -7.45
C HIS A 121 -3.44 4.70 -6.43
N PRO A 122 -2.45 4.70 -5.51
CA PRO A 122 -2.27 5.78 -4.56
C PRO A 122 -1.93 7.10 -5.27
N SER A 123 -2.27 8.21 -4.63
CA SER A 123 -1.78 9.52 -5.03
C SER A 123 -0.27 9.61 -4.87
N GLN A 124 0.38 10.61 -5.49
CA GLN A 124 1.79 10.91 -5.24
C GLN A 124 2.06 11.06 -3.74
N ARG A 125 1.16 11.73 -3.00
CA ARG A 125 1.23 11.85 -1.55
C ARG A 125 1.18 10.50 -0.85
N GLY A 126 0.28 9.62 -1.25
CA GLY A 126 0.20 8.24 -0.72
C GLY A 126 1.45 7.42 -0.98
N ALA A 127 1.95 7.46 -2.21
CA ALA A 127 3.20 6.80 -2.57
C ALA A 127 4.39 7.31 -1.73
N MET A 128 4.48 8.63 -1.51
CA MET A 128 5.52 9.23 -0.67
C MET A 128 5.39 8.83 0.80
N LEU A 129 4.18 8.82 1.36
CA LEU A 129 3.95 8.39 2.74
C LEU A 129 4.39 6.92 2.94
N SER A 130 4.04 6.03 2.01
CA SER A 130 4.49 4.64 2.03
C SER A 130 6.00 4.53 1.92
N ALA A 131 6.62 5.19 0.94
CA ALA A 131 8.06 5.16 0.75
C ALA A 131 8.82 5.66 1.99
N MET A 132 8.36 6.73 2.64
CA MET A 132 8.99 7.26 3.85
C MET A 132 8.87 6.28 5.03
N ASN A 133 7.70 5.66 5.23
CA ASN A 133 7.48 4.70 6.31
C ASN A 133 8.22 3.37 6.12
N PHE A 134 8.55 2.99 4.88
CA PHE A 134 9.30 1.78 4.59
C PHE A 134 10.82 2.01 4.53
N TYR A 135 11.25 3.19 4.07
CA TYR A 135 12.67 3.50 3.94
C TYR A 135 13.34 3.85 5.27
N ARG A 136 12.65 4.56 6.16
CA ARG A 136 13.16 4.96 7.49
C ARG A 136 12.13 4.66 8.57
N SER A 137 11.69 3.40 8.64
CA SER A 137 10.71 2.99 9.64
C SER A 137 11.31 3.09 11.04
N ARG A 138 10.49 3.36 12.07
CA ARG A 138 10.90 2.97 13.42
C ARG A 138 11.06 1.44 13.41
N PRO A 139 12.14 0.87 13.99
CA PRO A 139 12.34 -0.57 13.98
C PRO A 139 11.09 -1.33 14.42
N GLY A 140 10.63 -2.28 13.59
CA GLY A 140 9.47 -3.12 13.86
C GLY A 140 8.08 -2.48 13.70
N ARG A 141 7.97 -1.25 13.19
CA ARG A 141 6.64 -0.60 13.02
C ARG A 141 5.91 -1.05 11.75
N TYR A 142 6.54 -0.87 10.59
CA TYR A 142 5.95 -1.23 9.28
C TYR A 142 6.93 -2.02 8.40
N THR A 143 8.05 -2.46 8.96
CA THR A 143 9.05 -3.26 8.25
C THR A 143 9.67 -4.29 9.17
N THR A 144 9.92 -5.49 8.65
CA THR A 144 10.58 -6.60 9.37
C THR A 144 11.54 -7.35 8.44
N PRO A 145 12.68 -7.90 8.92
CA PRO A 145 13.28 -7.66 10.24
C PRO A 145 13.98 -6.28 10.34
N ILE A 146 14.28 -5.67 9.21
CA ILE A 146 14.96 -4.37 9.07
C ILE A 146 14.16 -3.47 8.13
N ASP A 147 14.40 -2.16 8.13
CA ASP A 147 13.81 -1.24 7.15
C ASP A 147 14.58 -1.27 5.82
N PHE A 148 14.07 -0.59 4.78
CA PHE A 148 14.73 -0.63 3.47
C PHE A 148 16.10 0.05 3.50
N LYS A 149 16.31 1.09 4.32
CA LYS A 149 17.63 1.69 4.51
C LYS A 149 18.61 0.69 5.12
N GLY A 150 18.24 0.03 6.21
CA GLY A 150 19.04 -1.00 6.87
C GLY A 150 19.39 -2.14 5.92
N LEU A 151 18.46 -2.56 5.06
CA LEU A 151 18.71 -3.56 4.02
C LEU A 151 19.77 -3.08 3.02
N THR A 152 19.71 -1.82 2.57
CA THR A 152 20.72 -1.29 1.64
C THR A 152 22.12 -1.22 2.26
N GLU A 153 22.19 -1.00 3.58
CA GLU A 153 23.43 -0.85 4.34
C GLU A 153 23.96 -2.19 4.90
N SER A 154 23.18 -3.27 4.85
CA SER A 154 23.60 -4.58 5.36
C SER A 154 24.77 -5.14 4.56
N SER A 155 25.70 -5.83 5.23
CA SER A 155 26.80 -6.54 4.54
C SER A 155 26.32 -7.81 3.83
#